data_AF-A0A920S3A4-F1
#
_entry.id   AF-A0A920S3A4-F1
#
_cell.length_a   1.000
_cell.length_b   1.000
_cell.length_c   1.000
_cell.angle_alpha   90.00
_cell.angle_beta   90.00
_cell.angle_gamma   90.00
#
_symmetry.space_group_name_H-M   'P 1'
#
loop_
_entity.id
_entity.type
_entity.pdbx_description
1 polymer ?
#
loop_
_entity_poly.entity_id
_entity_poly.type
_entity_poly.pdbx_seq_one_letter_code
_entity_poly.pdbx_strand_id
1 'polypeptide(L)' 'MGVRLNGSPLKIDEHGDMISSPMFPGTIQCPANGQPIMLGPDAQTLGGYPRILQGLKLTVH' A
#
# COMPACT_ATOMS: atom_id res chain seq x y z
N MET A 1 1.03 -10.37 3.78
CA MET A 1 2.13 -10.41 2.80
C MET A 1 1.85 -9.46 1.64
N GLY A 2 2.89 -8.82 1.09
CA GLY A 2 2.79 -7.87 -0.02
C GLY A 2 4.09 -7.78 -0.82
N VAL A 3 4.02 -7.22 -2.02
CA VAL A 3 5.14 -7.09 -2.96
C VAL A 3 5.60 -5.65 -3.00
N ARG A 4 6.92 -5.42 -2.86
CA ARG A 4 7.50 -4.08 -3.08
C ARG A 4 7.55 -3.77 -4.56
N LEU A 5 7.11 -2.58 -4.94
CA LEU A 5 7.17 -2.12 -6.32
C LEU A 5 8.53 -1.49 -6.59
N ASN A 6 9.14 -1.83 -7.72
CA ASN A 6 10.39 -1.23 -8.16
C ASN A 6 10.12 0.15 -8.77
N GLY A 7 10.97 1.12 -8.44
CA GLY A 7 10.86 2.48 -8.97
C GLY A 7 11.58 3.51 -8.11
N SER A 8 11.45 4.77 -8.50
CA SER A 8 11.94 5.88 -7.69
C SER A 8 11.06 6.03 -6.45
N PRO A 9 11.63 6.26 -5.25
CA PRO A 9 10.86 6.54 -4.05
C PRO A 9 9.92 7.74 -4.26
N LEU A 10 8.68 7.61 -3.81
CA LEU A 10 7.71 8.68 -3.89
C LEU A 10 7.94 9.68 -2.76
N LYS A 11 7.81 10.96 -3.07
CA LYS A 11 7.72 12.01 -2.06
C LYS A 11 6.32 11.94 -1.46
N ILE A 12 6.26 11.67 -0.15
CA ILE A 12 5.03 11.72 0.61
C ILE A 12 5.03 13.07 1.33
N ASP A 13 4.06 13.93 0.99
CA ASP A 13 3.93 15.25 1.61
C ASP A 13 3.46 15.15 3.09
N GLU A 14 2.70 14.10 3.40
CA GLU A 14 2.22 13.81 4.76
C GLU A 14 3.24 12.98 5.55
N HIS A 15 3.83 13.58 6.58
CA HIS A 15 4.86 12.96 7.44
C HIS A 15 4.35 11.80 8.31
N GLY A 16 3.08 11.42 8.23
CA GLY A 16 2.43 10.67 9.28
C GLY A 16 1.46 9.65 8.75
N ASP A 17 1.42 8.53 9.46
CA ASP A 17 0.45 7.48 9.28
C ASP A 17 -0.98 8.04 9.12
N MET A 18 -1.72 7.53 8.14
CA MET A 18 -3.16 7.63 8.07
C MET A 18 -3.81 6.89 9.24
N ILE A 19 -5.03 7.33 9.60
CA ILE A 19 -5.90 6.55 10.49
C ILE A 19 -6.05 5.14 9.91
N SER A 20 -5.83 4.15 10.77
CA SER A 20 -5.95 2.75 10.38
C SER A 20 -7.36 2.47 9.86
N SER A 21 -7.44 1.93 8.65
CA SER A 21 -8.71 1.68 7.96
C SER A 21 -8.67 0.35 7.21
N PRO A 22 -9.84 -0.24 6.89
CA PRO A 22 -9.93 -1.49 6.13
C PRO A 22 -9.19 -1.42 4.80
N MET A 23 -8.47 -2.48 4.47
CA MET A 23 -7.72 -2.62 3.22
C MET A 23 -8.09 -3.91 2.51
N PHE A 24 -7.97 -3.88 1.20
CA PHE A 24 -8.25 -5.02 0.33
C PHE A 24 -6.98 -5.48 -0.37
N PRO A 25 -6.86 -6.76 -0.75
CA PRO A 25 -5.83 -7.20 -1.70
C PRO A 25 -5.79 -6.29 -2.93
N GLY A 26 -4.59 -5.96 -3.39
CA GLY A 26 -4.34 -4.98 -4.45
C GLY A 26 -4.26 -3.53 -4.02
N THR A 27 -4.48 -3.22 -2.74
CA THR A 27 -4.19 -1.87 -2.19
C THR A 27 -2.69 -1.59 -2.31
N ILE A 28 -2.33 -0.36 -2.69
CA ILE A 28 -0.93 0.09 -2.73
C ILE A 28 -0.71 1.08 -1.60
N GLN A 29 0.10 0.67 -0.62
CA GLN A 29 0.54 1.51 0.48
C GLN A 29 1.92 2.09 0.19
N CYS A 30 2.19 3.29 0.68
CA CYS A 30 3.50 3.90 0.63
C CYS A 30 3.93 4.30 2.05
N PRO A 31 4.90 3.58 2.65
CA PRO A 31 5.49 3.96 3.92
C PRO A 31 6.36 5.22 3.78
N ALA A 32 6.83 5.75 4.91
CA ALA A 32 7.66 6.95 4.99
C ALA A 32 8.98 6.88 4.20
N ASN A 33 9.46 5.67 3.87
CA ASN A 33 10.65 5.49 3.02
C ASN A 33 10.36 5.71 1.52
N GLY A 34 9.12 6.03 1.15
CA GLY A 34 8.70 6.29 -0.22
C GLY A 34 8.63 5.04 -1.12
N GLN A 35 8.87 3.83 -0.59
CA GLN A 35 8.84 2.60 -1.39
C GLN A 35 7.44 1.95 -1.37
N PRO A 36 6.72 1.94 -2.50
CA PRO A 36 5.36 1.40 -2.52
C PRO A 36 5.32 -0.12 -2.30
N ILE A 37 4.28 -0.56 -1.60
CA ILE A 37 3.99 -1.97 -1.29
C ILE A 37 2.58 -2.28 -1.78
N MET A 38 2.46 -3.23 -2.70
CA MET A 38 1.19 -3.79 -3.14
C MET A 38 0.78 -4.95 -2.23
N LEU A 39 -0.41 -4.87 -1.65
CA LEU A 39 -0.93 -5.88 -0.74
C LEU A 39 -1.40 -7.12 -1.51
N GLY A 40 -0.92 -8.29 -1.09
CA GLY A 40 -1.35 -9.58 -1.62
C GLY A 40 -2.61 -10.12 -0.93
N PRO A 41 -3.04 -11.35 -1.28
CA PRO A 41 -4.20 -12.00 -0.67
C PRO A 41 -4.03 -12.23 0.84
N ASP A 42 -2.82 -12.55 1.30
CA ASP A 42 -2.51 -12.78 2.72
C ASP A 42 -2.08 -11.50 3.45
N ALA A 43 -2.41 -10.32 2.91
CA ALA A 43 -2.10 -9.06 3.55
C ALA A 43 -2.94 -8.81 4.80
N GLN A 44 -2.45 -7.90 5.65
CA GLN A 44 -3.22 -7.37 6.76
C GLN A 44 -4.51 -6.70 6.28
N THR A 45 -5.59 -6.84 7.04
CA THR A 45 -6.91 -6.27 6.72
C THR A 45 -7.04 -4.81 7.16
N LEU A 46 -6.13 -4.32 8.01
CA LEU A 46 -6.07 -2.95 8.51
C LEU A 46 -4.67 -2.38 8.32
N GLY A 47 -4.56 -1.09 8.01
CA GLY A 47 -3.26 -0.44 7.88
C GLY A 47 -3.36 1.08 7.92
N GLY A 48 -2.27 1.68 8.42
CA GLY A 48 -2.14 3.12 8.63
C GLY A 48 -1.17 3.81 7.67
N TYR A 49 -0.54 3.13 6.72
CA TYR A 49 0.32 3.85 5.77
C TYR A 49 -0.52 4.62 4.74
N PRO A 50 -0.01 5.80 4.29
CA PRO A 50 -0.51 6.51 3.13
C PRO A 50 -0.83 5.57 1.96
N ARG A 51 -2.00 5.75 1.35
CA ARG A 51 -2.48 4.90 0.24
C ARG A 51 -2.48 5.70 -1.05
N ILE A 52 -1.83 5.16 -2.07
CA ILE A 52 -1.84 5.73 -3.42
C ILE A 52 -3.07 5.20 -4.18
N LEU A 53 -3.49 3.97 -3.87
CA LEU A 53 -4.60 3.30 -4.52
C LEU A 53 -5.30 2.35 -3.53
N GLN A 54 -6.63 2.39 -3.51
CA GLN A 54 -7.47 1.47 -2.74
C GLN A 54 -8.57 0.91 -3.63
N GLY A 55 -8.42 -0.35 -4.09
CA GLY A 55 -9.44 -1.07 -4.87
C GLY A 55 -9.04 -1.52 -6.28
N LEU A 56 -8.04 -2.40 -6.40
CA LEU A 56 -7.70 -3.06 -7.67
C LEU A 56 -8.01 -4.55 -7.57
N LYS A 57 -8.86 -5.07 -8.45
CA LYS A 57 -9.00 -6.53 -8.64
C LYS A 57 -7.80 -7.02 -9.44
N LEU A 58 -6.78 -7.54 -8.76
CA LEU A 58 -5.66 -8.22 -9.41
C LEU A 58 -6.11 -9.63 -9.81
N THR A 59 -6.26 -9.86 -11.11
CA THR A 59 -6.35 -11.20 -11.67
C THR A 59 -4.97 -11.61 -12.14
N VAL A 60 -4.32 -12.49 -11.39
CA VAL A 60 -3.15 -13.25 -11.86
C VAL A 60 -3.68 -14.47 -12.61
N HIS A 61 -3.30 -14.59 -13.89
CA HIS A 61 -3.52 -15.79 -14.70
C HIS A 61 -2.41 -16.80 -14.47
#